data_AF-A0A150R0V6-F1
#
_entry.id   AF-A0A150R0V6-F1
#
_cell.length_a   1.000
_cell.length_b   1.000
_cell.length_c   1.000
_cell.angle_alpha   90.00
_cell.angle_beta   90.00
_cell.angle_gamma   90.00
#
_symmetry.space_group_name_H-M   'P 1'
#
loop_
_entity.id
_entity.type
_entity.pdbx_description
1 polymer ?
#
loop_
_entity_poly.entity_id
_entity_poly.type
_entity_poly.pdbx_seq_one_letter_code
_entity_poly.pdbx_strand_id
1 'polypeptide(L)'
;MSLSSSEGGRADAFEVELLGHLDTLYGVSCRMTKSSTEAEDLVQDTIVKAMRAREQFEPGTNLKAWLLRILTNTFINRYRRGGLERGIFEGPDAEPLTDGWVGATTMRAMRDPETQALTPLVEAEVQRALDELPEEFRLAVVLSDIEELSYKEIAEAMGCPIGTVMSRLHRGRKLLQKTLREHAVLMGIVSAEAPKEAPADLDAYRKRKRGVA
;
A
#
# COMPACT_ATOMS: atom_id res chain seq x y z
N MET A 1 20.97 21.06 -49.59
CA MET A 1 19.60 20.55 -49.34
C MET A 1 19.63 19.91 -47.97
N SER A 2 18.68 20.32 -47.13
CA SER A 2 18.78 20.40 -45.67
C SER A 2 19.27 19.14 -44.95
N LEU A 3 20.21 19.33 -44.02
CA LEU A 3 20.47 18.43 -42.92
C LEU A 3 19.18 18.33 -42.09
N SER A 4 18.47 17.20 -42.21
CA SER A 4 17.49 16.80 -41.21
C SER A 4 18.28 16.33 -40.00
N SER A 5 18.57 17.25 -39.09
CA SER A 5 19.02 16.90 -37.75
C SER A 5 18.03 15.90 -37.17
N SER A 6 18.48 14.66 -36.97
CA SER A 6 17.76 13.69 -36.14
C SER A 6 17.54 14.36 -34.80
N GLU A 7 16.28 14.56 -34.40
CA GLU A 7 15.94 14.98 -33.04
C GLU A 7 16.54 13.95 -32.07
N GLY A 8 17.68 14.32 -31.49
CA GLY A 8 18.36 13.52 -30.49
C GLY A 8 17.42 13.28 -29.32
N GLY A 9 17.14 12.00 -29.07
CA GLY A 9 16.30 11.44 -28.02
C GLY A 9 16.20 12.28 -26.76
N ARG A 10 15.15 13.10 -26.69
CA ARG A 10 14.70 13.67 -25.42
C ARG A 10 13.94 12.54 -24.72
N ALA A 11 14.46 12.10 -23.56
CA ALA A 11 13.77 11.09 -22.76
C ALA A 11 12.33 11.56 -22.50
N ASP A 12 11.36 10.68 -22.79
CA ASP A 12 9.95 10.98 -22.58
C ASP A 12 9.72 11.28 -21.09
N ALA A 13 9.30 12.51 -20.76
CA ALA A 13 9.18 12.95 -19.37
C ALA A 13 8.22 12.05 -18.58
N PHE A 14 7.17 11.54 -19.24
CA PHE A 14 6.25 10.58 -18.66
C PHE A 14 6.94 9.26 -18.30
N GLU A 15 7.76 8.74 -19.20
CA GLU A 15 8.49 7.49 -18.99
C GLU A 15 9.48 7.64 -17.83
N VAL A 16 10.22 8.76 -17.78
CA VAL A 16 11.17 9.04 -16.69
C VAL A 16 10.45 9.12 -15.34
N GLU A 17 9.31 9.81 -15.26
CA GLU A 17 8.53 9.92 -14.02
C GLU A 17 7.93 8.57 -13.60
N LEU A 18 7.38 7.81 -14.56
CA LEU A 18 6.85 6.47 -14.34
C LEU A 18 7.93 5.52 -13.80
N LEU A 19 9.13 5.53 -14.40
CA LEU A 19 10.25 4.70 -13.95
C LEU A 19 10.68 5.08 -12.53
N GLY A 20 10.57 6.37 -12.16
CA GLY A 20 10.77 6.85 -10.79
C GLY A 20 9.79 6.27 -9.75
N HIS A 21 8.70 5.64 -10.19
CA HIS A 21 7.71 5.00 -9.33
C HIS A 21 7.79 3.46 -9.31
N LEU A 22 8.76 2.84 -10.00
CA LEU A 22 8.89 1.36 -10.02
C LEU A 22 9.01 0.75 -8.64
N ASP A 23 9.83 1.35 -7.77
CA ASP A 23 10.04 0.87 -6.40
C ASP A 23 8.74 0.89 -5.56
N THR A 24 7.94 1.95 -5.72
CA THR A 24 6.60 2.04 -5.12
C THR A 24 5.68 0.95 -5.66
N LEU A 25 5.60 0.80 -6.99
CA LEU A 25 4.72 -0.19 -7.61
C LEU A 25 5.09 -1.61 -7.18
N TYR A 26 6.39 -1.91 -7.11
CA TYR A 26 6.89 -3.20 -6.67
C TYR A 26 6.61 -3.43 -5.18
N GLY A 27 6.92 -2.45 -4.33
CA GLY A 27 6.63 -2.54 -2.90
C GLY A 27 5.15 -2.80 -2.61
N VAL A 28 4.26 -2.03 -3.24
CA VAL A 28 2.81 -2.23 -3.09
C VAL A 28 2.40 -3.60 -3.60
N SER A 29 2.92 -4.04 -4.75
CA SER A 29 2.64 -5.37 -5.31
C SER A 29 3.04 -6.51 -4.37
N CYS A 30 4.23 -6.46 -3.77
CA CYS A 30 4.68 -7.50 -2.83
C CYS A 30 3.74 -7.67 -1.64
N ARG A 31 3.20 -6.57 -1.09
CA ARG A 31 2.23 -6.62 0.04
C ARG A 31 0.86 -7.14 -0.37
N MET A 32 0.54 -7.07 -1.66
CA MET A 32 -0.73 -7.54 -2.21
C MET A 32 -0.66 -9.02 -2.60
N THR A 33 0.42 -9.45 -3.28
CA THR A 33 0.57 -10.81 -3.81
C THR A 33 1.17 -11.78 -2.81
N LYS A 34 1.97 -11.31 -1.83
CA LYS A 34 2.79 -12.15 -0.94
C LYS A 34 3.76 -13.08 -1.70
N SER A 35 4.10 -12.74 -2.93
CA SER A 35 5.00 -13.49 -3.81
C SER A 35 5.78 -12.53 -4.71
N SER A 36 7.12 -12.65 -4.72
CA SER A 36 7.99 -11.77 -5.53
C SER A 36 7.70 -11.93 -7.02
N THR A 37 7.60 -13.18 -7.50
CA THR A 37 7.34 -13.45 -8.92
C THR A 37 5.99 -12.89 -9.36
N GLU A 38 4.95 -13.08 -8.55
CA GLU A 38 3.64 -12.51 -8.84
C GLU A 38 3.63 -10.98 -8.76
N ALA A 39 4.46 -10.39 -7.89
CA ALA A 39 4.61 -8.94 -7.78
C ALA A 39 5.32 -8.34 -9.01
N GLU A 40 6.40 -8.96 -9.47
CA GLU A 40 7.12 -8.56 -10.69
C GLU A 40 6.19 -8.57 -11.91
N ASP A 41 5.44 -9.67 -12.08
CA ASP A 41 4.41 -9.80 -13.12
C ASP A 41 3.37 -8.69 -13.06
N LEU A 42 2.86 -8.39 -11.86
CA LEU A 42 1.86 -7.35 -11.65
C LEU A 42 2.40 -5.96 -11.99
N VAL A 43 3.65 -5.66 -11.61
CA VAL A 43 4.31 -4.40 -11.98
C VAL A 43 4.47 -4.32 -13.49
N GLN A 44 4.96 -5.37 -14.14
CA GLN A 44 5.15 -5.39 -15.59
C GLN A 44 3.83 -5.15 -16.34
N ASP A 45 2.77 -5.88 -15.96
CA ASP A 45 1.42 -5.69 -16.53
C ASP A 45 0.92 -4.25 -16.33
N THR A 46 1.20 -3.68 -15.16
CA THR A 46 0.83 -2.30 -14.82
C THR A 46 1.54 -1.31 -15.73
N ILE A 47 2.86 -1.45 -15.91
CA ILE A 47 3.64 -0.58 -16.79
C ILE A 47 3.15 -0.67 -18.23
N VAL A 48 2.94 -1.89 -18.76
CA VAL A 48 2.43 -2.08 -20.13
C VAL A 48 1.08 -1.38 -20.32
N LYS A 49 0.17 -1.51 -19.34
CA LYS A 49 -1.14 -0.83 -19.39
C LYS A 49 -1.01 0.68 -19.25
N ALA A 50 -0.15 1.17 -18.36
CA ALA A 50 0.11 2.59 -18.19
C ALA A 50 0.65 3.22 -19.47
N MET A 51 1.62 2.58 -20.13
CA MET A 51 2.17 3.05 -21.40
C MET A 51 1.11 3.08 -22.52
N ARG A 52 0.23 2.07 -22.58
CA ARG A 52 -0.90 2.05 -23.53
C ARG A 52 -1.96 3.12 -23.24
N ALA A 53 -2.15 3.45 -21.96
CA ALA A 53 -3.13 4.43 -21.50
C ALA A 53 -2.53 5.82 -21.26
N ARG A 54 -1.28 6.08 -21.70
CA ARG A 54 -0.55 7.33 -21.42
C ARG A 54 -1.32 8.59 -21.78
N GLU A 55 -2.10 8.55 -22.85
CA GLU A 55 -2.90 9.70 -23.33
C GLU A 55 -4.09 10.01 -22.41
N GLN A 56 -4.47 9.09 -21.53
CA GLN A 56 -5.52 9.28 -20.53
C GLN A 56 -5.00 9.87 -19.22
N PHE A 57 -3.67 10.01 -19.08
CA PHE A 57 -3.08 10.70 -17.94
C PHE A 57 -3.12 12.20 -18.18
N GLU A 58 -3.67 12.95 -17.23
CA GLU A 58 -3.69 14.41 -17.27
C GLU A 58 -2.39 14.95 -16.65
N PRO A 59 -1.52 15.64 -17.42
CA PRO A 59 -0.28 16.19 -16.89
C PRO A 59 -0.51 17.17 -15.74
N GLY A 60 0.37 17.14 -14.73
CA GLY A 60 0.25 17.97 -13.53
C GLY A 60 -0.68 17.39 -12.45
N THR A 61 -1.32 16.25 -12.71
CA THR A 61 -1.97 15.43 -11.67
C THR A 61 -0.99 14.42 -11.05
N ASN A 62 -1.43 13.71 -10.02
CA ASN A 62 -0.57 12.77 -9.29
C ASN A 62 -0.37 11.47 -10.10
N LEU A 63 0.77 11.35 -10.79
CA LEU A 63 1.10 10.15 -11.57
C LEU A 63 1.16 8.90 -10.70
N LYS A 64 1.72 8.99 -9.49
CA LYS A 64 1.79 7.87 -8.54
C LYS A 64 0.40 7.31 -8.24
N ALA A 65 -0.57 8.18 -7.93
CA ALA A 65 -1.95 7.76 -7.67
C ALA A 65 -2.60 7.10 -8.91
N TRP A 66 -2.36 7.67 -10.10
CA TRP A 66 -2.89 7.13 -11.35
C TRP A 66 -2.30 5.75 -11.67
N LEU A 67 -1.00 5.54 -11.47
CA LEU A 67 -0.34 4.25 -11.64
C LEU A 67 -0.84 3.22 -10.61
N LEU A 68 -0.97 3.61 -9.34
CA LEU A 68 -1.50 2.74 -8.29
C LEU A 68 -2.97 2.34 -8.52
N ARG A 69 -3.75 3.20 -9.20
CA ARG A 69 -5.09 2.85 -9.68
C ARG A 69 -5.03 1.77 -10.76
N ILE A 70 -4.13 1.88 -11.75
CA ILE A 70 -3.96 0.85 -12.79
C ILE A 70 -3.50 -0.47 -12.17
N LEU A 71 -2.56 -0.41 -11.23
CA LEU A 71 -2.04 -1.56 -10.50
C LEU A 71 -3.13 -2.27 -9.71
N THR A 72 -3.87 -1.52 -8.89
CA THR A 72 -4.95 -2.06 -8.05
C THR A 72 -6.05 -2.70 -8.90
N ASN A 73 -6.45 -2.04 -10.00
CA ASN A 73 -7.42 -2.60 -10.94
C ASN A 73 -6.88 -3.87 -11.62
N THR A 74 -5.60 -3.91 -11.97
CA THR A 74 -4.97 -5.09 -12.56
C THR A 74 -4.97 -6.26 -11.58
N PHE A 75 -4.58 -6.01 -10.33
CA PHE A 75 -4.59 -7.00 -9.27
C PHE A 75 -6.00 -7.55 -9.01
N ILE A 76 -6.98 -6.68 -8.75
CA ILE A 76 -8.37 -7.12 -8.49
C ILE A 76 -8.89 -7.97 -9.66
N ASN A 77 -8.61 -7.57 -10.91
CA ASN A 77 -9.08 -8.29 -12.09
C ASN A 77 -8.42 -9.66 -12.29
N ARG A 78 -7.14 -9.82 -11.91
CA ARG A 78 -6.36 -11.06 -12.05
C ARG A 78 -6.60 -12.02 -10.87
N TYR A 79 -6.55 -11.50 -9.65
CA TYR A 79 -6.54 -12.30 -8.42
C TYR A 79 -7.93 -12.62 -7.88
N ARG A 80 -8.93 -11.72 -8.02
CA ARG A 80 -10.32 -12.04 -7.65
C ARG A 80 -10.92 -13.14 -8.53
N ARG A 81 -10.47 -13.23 -9.78
CA ARG A 81 -10.88 -14.29 -10.73
C ARG A 81 -10.14 -15.60 -10.46
N GLY A 82 -8.83 -15.51 -10.23
CA GLY A 82 -7.99 -16.66 -9.88
C GLY A 82 -8.32 -17.27 -8.52
N GLY A 83 -8.86 -16.52 -7.54
CA GLY A 83 -9.29 -17.09 -6.25
C GLY A 83 -10.52 -17.99 -6.35
N LEU A 84 -11.38 -17.80 -7.35
CA LEU A 84 -12.52 -18.69 -7.63
C LEU A 84 -12.06 -20.02 -8.26
N GLU A 85 -10.93 -20.01 -8.99
CA GLU A 85 -10.33 -21.19 -9.63
C GLU A 85 -9.27 -21.89 -8.77
N ARG A 86 -8.46 -21.14 -7.98
CA ARG A 86 -7.42 -21.68 -7.07
C ARG A 86 -7.98 -22.39 -5.84
N GLY A 87 -9.20 -22.06 -5.41
CA GLY A 87 -9.88 -22.79 -4.33
C GLY A 87 -10.12 -24.28 -4.62
N ILE A 88 -9.90 -24.72 -5.87
CA ILE A 88 -10.05 -26.12 -6.29
C ILE A 88 -8.68 -26.86 -6.31
N PHE A 89 -7.54 -26.16 -6.29
CA PHE A 89 -6.22 -26.77 -6.59
C PHE A 89 -5.13 -26.67 -5.50
N GLU A 90 -5.29 -25.85 -4.46
CA GLU A 90 -4.21 -25.69 -3.46
C GLU A 90 -4.55 -26.38 -2.13
N GLY A 91 -3.87 -27.51 -1.89
CA GLY A 91 -3.82 -28.23 -0.61
C GLY A 91 -2.95 -27.52 0.44
N PRO A 92 -2.94 -28.01 1.70
CA PRO A 92 -2.59 -27.22 2.89
C PRO A 92 -1.09 -27.07 3.20
N ASP A 93 -0.20 -27.05 2.21
CA ASP A 93 1.26 -27.06 2.43
C ASP A 93 2.00 -25.96 1.63
N ALA A 94 1.56 -24.70 1.74
CA ALA A 94 2.37 -23.56 1.33
C ALA A 94 3.12 -23.01 2.55
N GLU A 95 4.41 -23.36 2.66
CA GLU A 95 5.32 -22.74 3.63
C GLU A 95 5.35 -21.21 3.43
N PRO A 96 5.32 -20.40 4.50
CA PRO A 96 5.48 -18.96 4.36
C PRO A 96 6.91 -18.67 3.89
N LEU A 97 7.05 -18.26 2.63
CA LEU A 97 8.29 -17.69 2.12
C LEU A 97 8.57 -16.39 2.90
N THR A 98 9.33 -16.51 3.99
CA THR A 98 9.94 -15.38 4.68
C THR A 98 11.16 -14.93 3.88
N ASP A 99 10.94 -14.42 2.68
CA ASP A 99 11.97 -13.66 1.99
C ASP A 99 11.97 -12.27 2.64
N GLY A 100 13.08 -11.93 3.28
CA GLY A 100 13.24 -10.71 4.06
C GLY A 100 12.93 -9.49 3.21
N TRP A 101 11.73 -8.95 3.36
CA TRP A 101 11.27 -7.79 2.63
C TRP A 101 11.95 -6.54 3.20
N VAL A 102 12.81 -5.92 2.39
CA VAL A 102 13.44 -4.62 2.63
C VAL A 102 12.78 -3.65 1.65
N GLY A 103 11.84 -2.85 2.12
CA GLY A 103 11.18 -1.83 1.30
C GLY A 103 12.13 -0.77 0.74
N ALA A 104 11.70 -0.04 -0.29
CA ALA A 104 12.45 1.11 -0.81
C ALA A 104 12.63 2.24 0.23
N THR A 105 11.73 2.32 1.22
CA THR A 105 11.88 3.13 2.44
C THR A 105 13.12 2.72 3.25
N THR A 106 13.42 1.42 3.26
CA THR A 106 14.50 0.79 4.01
C THR A 106 15.85 1.02 3.33
N MET A 107 15.91 1.12 1.99
CA MET A 107 17.12 1.54 1.28
C MET A 107 17.55 2.98 1.60
N ARG A 108 16.62 3.88 1.92
CA ARG A 108 16.95 5.27 2.35
C ARG A 108 17.40 5.37 3.81
N ALA A 109 17.01 4.42 4.66
CA ALA A 109 17.36 4.41 6.08
C ALA A 109 18.79 3.86 6.38
N MET A 110 19.52 3.42 5.35
CA MET A 110 20.87 2.82 5.44
C MET A 110 22.00 3.83 5.73
N ARG A 111 21.87 4.69 6.75
CA ARG A 111 22.92 5.65 7.14
C ARG A 111 23.45 5.52 8.57
N ASP A 112 23.03 4.52 9.35
CA ASP A 112 23.49 4.35 10.73
C ASP A 112 23.72 2.87 11.12
N PRO A 113 24.93 2.47 11.59
CA PRO A 113 25.26 1.08 11.93
C PRO A 113 24.49 0.48 13.13
N GLU A 114 24.07 1.28 14.12
CA GLU A 114 23.27 0.76 15.25
C GLU A 114 21.83 0.49 14.82
N THR A 115 21.30 1.30 13.91
CA THR A 115 19.99 1.11 13.28
C THR A 115 19.94 -0.15 12.38
N GLN A 116 21.09 -0.65 11.87
CA GLN A 116 21.16 -1.81 10.95
C GLN A 116 20.74 -3.15 11.56
N ALA A 117 20.91 -3.36 12.87
CA ALA A 117 20.57 -4.64 13.51
C ALA A 117 19.09 -4.75 13.94
N LEU A 118 18.48 -3.61 14.29
CA LEU A 118 17.09 -3.56 14.78
C LEU A 118 16.07 -3.35 13.65
N THR A 119 16.45 -2.65 12.57
CA THR A 119 15.55 -2.34 11.44
C THR A 119 14.94 -3.59 10.80
N PRO A 120 15.70 -4.67 10.50
CA PRO A 120 15.13 -5.86 9.87
C PRO A 120 14.11 -6.59 10.75
N LEU A 121 14.29 -6.56 12.08
CA LEU A 121 13.38 -7.21 13.03
C LEU A 121 12.06 -6.43 13.16
N VAL A 122 12.13 -5.10 13.20
CA VAL A 122 10.95 -4.24 13.21
C VAL A 122 10.18 -4.36 11.89
N GLU A 123 10.89 -4.39 10.77
CA GLU A 123 10.29 -4.52 9.43
C GLU A 123 9.58 -5.87 9.26
N ALA A 124 10.18 -6.97 9.71
CA ALA A 124 9.56 -8.30 9.66
C ALA A 124 8.26 -8.37 10.48
N GLU A 125 8.23 -7.74 11.65
CA GLU A 125 7.05 -7.70 12.52
C GLU A 125 5.91 -6.89 11.88
N VAL A 126 6.23 -5.71 11.35
CA VAL A 126 5.25 -4.85 10.65
C VAL A 126 4.72 -5.54 9.41
N GLN A 127 5.61 -6.18 8.63
CA GLN A 127 5.22 -6.92 7.44
C GLN A 127 4.29 -8.08 7.79
N ARG A 128 4.61 -8.87 8.84
CA ARG A 128 3.73 -9.95 9.31
C ARG A 128 2.36 -9.42 9.75
N ALA A 129 2.31 -8.32 10.50
CA ALA A 129 1.06 -7.72 10.93
C ALA A 129 0.22 -7.21 9.75
N LEU A 130 0.86 -6.65 8.71
CA LEU A 130 0.19 -6.31 7.46
C LEU A 130 -0.36 -7.56 6.77
N ASP A 131 0.41 -8.65 6.70
CA ASP A 131 0.01 -9.89 6.05
C ASP A 131 -1.16 -10.62 6.74
N GLU A 132 -1.34 -10.40 8.04
CA GLU A 132 -2.50 -10.91 8.80
C GLU A 132 -3.79 -10.12 8.54
N LEU A 133 -3.70 -8.88 8.04
CA LEU A 133 -4.90 -8.11 7.73
C LEU A 133 -5.68 -8.72 6.56
N PRO A 134 -7.03 -8.67 6.58
CA PRO A 134 -7.84 -8.86 5.38
C PRO A 134 -7.36 -7.94 4.25
N GLU A 135 -7.31 -8.48 3.04
CA GLU A 135 -6.76 -7.83 1.84
C GLU A 135 -7.30 -6.41 1.63
N GLU A 136 -8.62 -6.22 1.78
CA GLU A 136 -9.25 -4.92 1.59
C GLU A 136 -8.87 -3.87 2.64
N PHE A 137 -8.49 -4.29 3.85
CA PHE A 137 -7.99 -3.38 4.89
C PHE A 137 -6.50 -3.13 4.70
N ARG A 138 -5.73 -4.16 4.38
CA ARG A 138 -4.30 -4.04 4.08
C ARG A 138 -4.07 -3.04 2.95
N LEU A 139 -4.78 -3.20 1.84
CA LEU A 139 -4.65 -2.31 0.69
C LEU A 139 -4.96 -0.85 1.04
N ALA A 140 -6.05 -0.61 1.77
CA ALA A 140 -6.40 0.74 2.21
C ALA A 140 -5.29 1.35 3.10
N VAL A 141 -4.76 0.59 4.05
CA VAL A 141 -3.68 1.02 4.94
C VAL A 141 -2.39 1.29 4.16
N VAL A 142 -1.99 0.41 3.25
CA VAL A 142 -0.77 0.60 2.44
C VAL A 142 -0.89 1.89 1.60
N LEU A 143 -2.02 2.09 0.92
CA LEU A 143 -2.20 3.28 0.08
C LEU A 143 -2.26 4.59 0.88
N SER A 144 -2.78 4.55 2.12
CA SER A 144 -2.88 5.72 2.99
C SER A 144 -1.61 6.00 3.78
N ASP A 145 -1.13 5.01 4.53
CA ASP A 145 -0.17 5.20 5.62
C ASP A 145 1.27 4.98 5.14
N ILE A 146 1.47 4.34 3.99
CA ILE A 146 2.78 4.12 3.37
C ILE A 146 2.92 4.97 2.11
N GLU A 147 1.93 4.96 1.22
CA GLU A 147 1.97 5.72 -0.03
C GLU A 147 1.41 7.15 0.09
N GLU A 148 0.88 7.53 1.25
CA GLU A 148 0.41 8.88 1.56
C GLU A 148 -0.61 9.43 0.55
N LEU A 149 -1.42 8.56 -0.07
CA LEU A 149 -2.46 8.99 -1.00
C LEU A 149 -3.62 9.65 -0.25
N SER A 150 -4.25 10.63 -0.90
CA SER A 150 -5.49 11.22 -0.39
C SER A 150 -6.62 10.19 -0.41
N TYR A 151 -7.62 10.37 0.46
CA TYR A 151 -8.77 9.44 0.49
C TYR A 151 -9.55 9.38 -0.82
N LYS A 152 -9.51 10.46 -1.62
CA LYS A 152 -10.10 10.51 -2.95
C LYS A 152 -9.33 9.60 -3.92
N GLU A 153 -8.00 9.71 -3.95
CA GLU A 153 -7.14 8.86 -4.79
C GLU A 153 -7.24 7.39 -4.39
N ILE A 154 -7.31 7.09 -3.09
CA ILE A 154 -7.52 5.71 -2.61
C ILE A 154 -8.89 5.17 -3.05
N ALA A 155 -9.94 5.99 -2.96
CA ALA A 155 -11.28 5.62 -3.41
C ALA A 155 -11.30 5.29 -4.92
N GLU A 156 -10.62 6.11 -5.73
CA GLU A 156 -10.45 5.89 -7.17
C GLU A 156 -9.62 4.63 -7.46
N ALA A 157 -8.54 4.39 -6.72
CA ALA A 157 -7.67 3.22 -6.88
C ALA A 157 -8.40 1.91 -6.52
N MET A 158 -9.17 1.92 -5.42
CA MET A 158 -9.91 0.74 -4.94
C MET A 158 -11.28 0.55 -5.60
N GLY A 159 -11.72 1.49 -6.44
CA GLY A 159 -13.04 1.45 -7.08
C GLY A 159 -14.20 1.43 -6.08
N CYS A 160 -14.11 2.19 -4.98
CA CYS A 160 -15.13 2.20 -3.92
C CYS A 160 -15.41 3.61 -3.38
N PRO A 161 -16.54 3.85 -2.69
CA PRO A 161 -16.83 5.16 -2.10
C PRO A 161 -15.80 5.60 -1.04
N ILE A 162 -15.57 6.91 -0.90
CA ILE A 162 -14.67 7.49 0.11
C ILE A 162 -15.05 7.05 1.54
N GLY A 163 -16.35 6.94 1.85
CA GLY A 163 -16.80 6.44 3.16
C GLY A 163 -16.36 4.99 3.43
N THR A 164 -16.28 4.16 2.39
CA THR A 164 -15.76 2.79 2.49
C THR A 164 -14.28 2.80 2.81
N VAL A 165 -13.49 3.68 2.16
CA VAL A 165 -12.06 3.88 2.48
C VAL A 165 -11.88 4.22 3.96
N MET A 166 -12.61 5.22 4.47
CA MET A 166 -12.55 5.59 5.89
C MET A 166 -12.87 4.41 6.82
N SER A 167 -13.92 3.64 6.51
CA SER A 167 -14.31 2.48 7.31
C SER A 167 -13.26 1.35 7.28
N ARG A 168 -12.59 1.15 6.14
CA ARG A 168 -11.54 0.14 5.96
C ARG A 168 -10.26 0.56 6.67
N LEU A 169 -9.87 1.83 6.57
CA LEU A 169 -8.74 2.40 7.30
C LEU A 169 -8.94 2.30 8.81
N HIS A 170 -10.12 2.68 9.32
CA HIS A 170 -10.39 2.59 10.75
C HIS A 170 -10.27 1.15 11.26
N ARG A 171 -10.87 0.18 10.55
CA ARG A 171 -10.81 -1.24 10.91
C ARG A 171 -9.39 -1.80 10.79
N GLY A 172 -8.69 -1.51 9.69
CA GLY A 172 -7.31 -1.95 9.44
C GLY A 172 -6.35 -1.43 10.51
N ARG A 173 -6.38 -0.13 10.80
CA ARG A 173 -5.54 0.48 11.85
C ARG A 173 -5.84 -0.10 13.23
N LYS A 174 -7.09 -0.37 13.56
CA LYS A 174 -7.46 -1.00 14.84
C LYS A 174 -6.93 -2.43 14.97
N LEU A 175 -6.96 -3.20 13.88
CA LEU A 175 -6.37 -4.54 13.84
C LEU A 175 -4.84 -4.47 13.99
N LEU A 176 -4.17 -3.59 13.24
CA LEU A 176 -2.72 -3.39 13.36
C LEU A 176 -2.32 -2.92 14.76
N GLN A 177 -3.07 -1.99 15.35
CA GLN A 177 -2.81 -1.53 16.71
C GLN A 177 -2.87 -2.69 17.71
N LYS A 178 -3.79 -3.64 17.52
CA LYS A 178 -3.89 -4.83 18.36
C LYS A 178 -2.69 -5.76 18.15
N THR A 179 -2.35 -6.08 16.90
CA THR A 179 -1.26 -7.02 16.58
C THR A 179 0.11 -6.46 16.97
N LEU A 180 0.36 -5.17 16.69
CA LEU A 180 1.66 -4.52 16.93
C LEU A 180 1.81 -3.96 18.36
N ARG A 181 0.82 -4.15 19.24
CA ARG A 181 0.81 -3.54 20.57
C ARG A 181 2.03 -3.92 21.40
N GLU A 182 2.32 -5.22 21.49
CA GLU A 182 3.42 -5.74 22.29
C GLU A 182 4.76 -5.25 21.74
N HIS A 183 4.92 -5.29 20.42
CA HIS A 183 6.09 -4.73 19.74
C HIS A 183 6.25 -3.23 20.01
N ALA A 184 5.17 -2.45 19.95
CA ALA A 184 5.19 -1.02 20.24
C ALA A 184 5.54 -0.69 21.70
N VAL A 185 5.20 -1.57 22.66
CA VAL A 185 5.65 -1.45 24.06
C VAL A 185 7.15 -1.72 24.17
N LEU A 186 7.63 -2.79 23.54
CA LEU A 186 9.05 -3.16 23.55
C LEU A 186 9.92 -2.05 22.95
N MET A 187 9.42 -1.39 21.90
CA MET A 187 10.08 -0.26 21.24
C MET A 187 9.90 1.08 21.97
N GLY A 188 9.16 1.12 23.10
CA GLY A 188 8.92 2.34 23.87
C GLY A 188 8.02 3.38 23.17
N ILE A 189 7.36 3.01 22.07
CA ILE A 189 6.45 3.88 21.30
C ILE A 189 5.18 4.15 22.10
N VAL A 190 4.71 3.16 22.87
CA VAL A 190 3.51 3.27 23.70
C VAL A 190 3.78 2.69 25.08
N SER A 191 3.37 3.38 26.14
CA SER A 191 3.46 2.86 27.52
C SER A 191 2.76 1.50 27.65
N ALA A 192 3.29 0.58 28.48
CA ALA A 192 2.63 -0.68 28.81
C ALA A 192 1.24 -0.45 29.44
N GLU A 193 1.10 0.65 30.18
CA GLU A 193 -0.13 1.13 30.82
C GLU A 193 -0.90 2.07 29.88
N ALA A 194 -1.34 1.60 28.71
CA ALA A 194 -2.29 2.40 27.93
C ALA A 194 -3.64 2.44 28.68
N PRO A 195 -4.31 3.59 28.80
CA PRO A 195 -5.64 3.63 29.42
C PRO A 195 -6.57 2.72 28.60
N LYS A 196 -7.33 1.85 29.27
CA LYS A 196 -8.53 1.27 28.64
C LYS A 196 -9.33 2.46 28.12
N GLU A 197 -9.47 2.60 26.81
CA GLU A 197 -10.39 3.58 26.22
C GLU A 197 -11.75 3.31 26.86
N ALA A 198 -12.13 4.15 27.83
CA ALA A 198 -13.48 4.12 28.36
C ALA A 198 -14.39 4.40 27.15
N PRO A 199 -15.43 3.58 26.92
CA PRO A 199 -16.32 3.81 25.80
C PRO A 199 -16.79 5.26 25.85
N ALA A 200 -16.62 5.97 24.73
CA ALA A 200 -16.99 7.38 24.64
C ALA A 200 -18.39 7.56 25.21
N ASP A 201 -18.55 8.44 26.21
CA ASP A 201 -19.84 8.71 26.83
C ASP A 201 -20.78 9.31 25.78
N LEU A 202 -21.57 8.44 25.17
CA LEU A 202 -22.50 8.77 24.10
C LEU A 202 -23.59 9.71 24.60
N ASP A 203 -23.90 9.69 25.89
CA ASP A 203 -24.91 10.57 26.49
C ASP A 203 -24.35 11.99 26.71
N ALA A 204 -23.07 12.11 27.08
CA ALA A 204 -22.38 13.41 27.09
C ALA A 204 -22.23 14.00 25.68
N TYR A 205 -21.96 13.18 24.66
CA TYR A 205 -21.93 13.62 23.26
C TYR A 205 -23.32 14.07 22.77
N ARG A 206 -24.37 13.29 23.05
CA ARG A 206 -25.76 13.62 22.68
C ARG A 206 -26.27 14.88 23.36
N LYS A 207 -25.93 15.11 24.64
CA LYS A 207 -26.25 16.36 25.34
C LYS A 207 -25.58 17.58 24.72
N ARG A 208 -24.29 17.47 24.36
CA ARG A 208 -23.56 18.55 23.66
C ARG A 208 -24.17 18.89 22.31
N LYS A 209 -24.57 17.87 21.54
CA LYS A 209 -25.20 18.05 20.22
C LYS A 209 -26.63 18.60 20.27
N ARG A 210 -27.38 18.34 21.36
CA ARG A 210 -28.74 18.91 21.58
C ARG A 210 -28.74 20.34 22.14
N GLY A 211 -27.60 20.86 22.57
CA GLY A 211 -27.47 22.19 23.17
C GLY A 211 -27.05 23.31 22.19
N VAL A 212 -26.97 23.04 20.89
CA VAL A 212 -26.73 24.05 19.85
C VAL A 212 -27.94 24.03 18.91
N ALA A 213 -28.90 24.89 19.21
CA ALA A 213 -29.97 25.34 18.34
C ALA A 213 -30.09 26.86 18.49
#